data_AF-A0A7C1E1J7-F1
#
_entry.id   AF-A0A7C1E1J7-F1
#
_cell.length_a   1.000
_cell.length_b   1.000
_cell.length_c   1.000
_cell.angle_alpha   90.00
_cell.angle_beta   90.00
_cell.angle_gamma   90.00
#
_symmetry.space_group_name_H-M   'P 1'
#
loop_
_entity.id
_entity.type
_entity.pdbx_description
1 polymer ?
#
loop_
_entity_poly.entity_id
_entity_poly.type
_entity_poly.pdbx_seq_one_letter_code
_entity_poly.pdbx_strand_id
1 'polypeptide(L)'
;MAQGILFYVAVFGTFTVAFFWLRDVRIFARTAYAGYRTASYRGVIYTALSLAGLAAADFGSEFVGIGLVLLALYLQGEAPRETNIWTGETAMERFFGSVRRRTDKASE
;
A
#
# COMPACT_ATOMS: atom_id res chain seq x y z
N MET A 1 -19.05 23.30 3.51
CA MET A 1 -19.82 22.22 2.86
C MET A 1 -19.80 21.03 3.82
N ALA A 2 -20.94 20.39 4.08
CA ALA A 2 -20.94 19.15 4.87
C ALA A 2 -20.41 18.02 3.97
N GLN A 3 -19.33 17.36 4.39
CA GLN A 3 -18.74 16.24 3.66
C GLN A 3 -19.57 14.97 3.89
N GLY A 4 -19.89 14.25 2.80
CA GLY A 4 -20.66 13.02 2.84
C GLY A 4 -19.88 11.81 3.36
N ILE A 5 -20.57 10.68 3.56
CA ILE A 5 -19.93 9.44 4.01
C ILE A 5 -18.85 8.95 3.03
N LEU A 6 -19.02 9.21 1.74
CA LEU A 6 -18.07 8.81 0.70
C LEU A 6 -16.72 9.51 0.85
N PHE A 7 -16.70 10.76 1.33
CA PHE A 7 -15.47 11.47 1.64
C PHE A 7 -14.68 10.76 2.73
N TYR A 8 -15.31 10.35 3.82
CA TYR A 8 -14.65 9.61 4.90
C TYR A 8 -14.14 8.24 4.43
N VAL A 9 -14.88 7.56 3.55
CA VAL A 9 -14.42 6.32 2.93
C VAL A 9 -13.20 6.58 2.03
N ALA A 10 -13.18 7.67 1.26
CA ALA A 10 -12.03 8.06 0.45
C ALA A 10 -10.80 8.36 1.34
N VAL A 11 -10.97 9.07 2.46
CA VAL A 11 -9.90 9.30 3.45
C VAL A 11 -9.35 7.98 3.97
N PHE A 12 -10.21 7.06 4.40
CA PHE A 12 -9.80 5.74 4.90
C PHE A 12 -9.07 4.92 3.83
N GLY A 13 -9.57 4.93 2.60
CA GLY A 13 -8.94 4.25 1.48
C GLY A 13 -7.55 4.81 1.17
N THR A 14 -7.38 6.13 1.16
CA THR A 14 -6.08 6.79 0.97
C THR A 14 -5.08 6.42 2.08
N PHE A 15 -5.51 6.39 3.34
CA PHE A 15 -4.66 5.88 4.44
C PHE A 15 -4.26 4.42 4.24
N THR A 16 -5.18 3.58 3.74
CA THR A 16 -4.91 2.17 3.45
C THR A 16 -3.87 2.01 2.35
N VAL A 17 -3.97 2.78 1.27
CA VAL A 17 -2.98 2.80 0.17
C VAL A 17 -1.60 3.18 0.68
N ALA A 18 -1.53 4.26 1.46
CA ALA A 18 -0.28 4.74 2.06
C ALA A 18 0.32 3.69 3.02
N PHE A 19 -0.50 3.06 3.85
CA PHE A 19 -0.07 2.00 4.76
C PHE A 19 0.54 0.81 4.01
N PHE A 20 -0.12 0.34 2.95
CA PHE A 20 0.41 -0.76 2.13
C PHE A 20 1.71 -0.38 1.42
N TRP A 21 1.84 0.86 0.95
CA TRP A 21 3.08 1.35 0.36
C TRP A 21 4.23 1.37 1.38
N LEU A 22 4.00 1.93 2.58
CA LEU A 22 5.01 1.96 3.65
C LEU A 22 5.42 0.56 4.10
N ARG A 23 4.46 -0.37 4.18
CA ARG A 23 4.75 -1.78 4.48
C ARG A 23 5.66 -2.40 3.42
N ASP A 24 5.36 -2.18 2.14
CA ASP A 24 6.16 -2.74 1.03
C ASP A 24 7.56 -2.12 0.99
N VAL A 25 7.69 -0.81 1.27
CA VAL A 25 8.99 -0.11 1.42
C VAL A 25 9.79 -0.68 2.58
N ARG A 26 9.16 -0.94 3.73
CA ARG A 26 9.83 -1.53 4.91
C ARG A 26 10.36 -2.94 4.59
N ILE A 27 9.58 -3.76 3.89
CA ILE A 27 10.02 -5.10 3.46
C ILE A 27 11.20 -4.97 2.50
N PHE A 28 11.12 -4.07 1.51
CA PHE A 28 12.22 -3.81 0.59
C PHE A 28 13.50 -3.38 1.32
N ALA A 29 13.40 -2.45 2.28
CA ALA A 29 14.53 -1.96 3.05
C ALA A 29 15.21 -3.07 3.89
N ARG A 30 14.48 -4.11 4.30
CA ARG A 30 15.01 -5.24 5.08
C ARG A 30 15.55 -6.39 4.24
N THR A 31 15.01 -6.60 3.05
CA THR A 31 15.25 -7.80 2.25
C THR A 31 15.99 -7.54 0.93
N ALA A 32 15.87 -6.33 0.39
CA ALA A 32 16.37 -5.93 -0.93
C ALA A 32 15.85 -6.78 -2.11
N TYR A 33 14.72 -7.47 -1.95
CA TYR A 33 14.12 -8.28 -3.01
C TYR A 33 13.66 -7.42 -4.21
N ALA A 34 13.88 -7.95 -5.42
CA ALA A 34 13.63 -7.20 -6.65
C ALA A 34 12.13 -6.95 -6.88
N GLY A 35 11.25 -7.90 -6.53
CA GLY A 35 9.80 -7.70 -6.60
C GLY A 35 9.32 -6.57 -5.68
N TYR A 36 9.86 -6.49 -4.46
CA TYR A 36 9.51 -5.44 -3.49
C TYR A 36 10.07 -4.06 -3.87
N ARG A 37 11.15 -3.99 -4.65
CA ARG A 37 11.65 -2.74 -5.23
C ARG A 37 10.62 -2.14 -6.18
N THR A 38 10.11 -2.94 -7.12
CA THR A 38 9.11 -2.50 -8.10
C THR A 38 7.80 -2.12 -7.41
N ALA A 39 7.35 -2.89 -6.43
CA ALA A 39 6.18 -2.55 -5.62
C ALA A 39 6.35 -1.22 -4.87
N SER A 40 7.53 -0.96 -4.31
CA SER A 40 7.84 0.30 -3.62
C SER A 40 7.75 1.52 -4.54
N TYR A 41 8.25 1.41 -5.78
CA TYR A 41 8.14 2.48 -6.76
C TYR A 41 6.70 2.69 -7.26
N ARG A 42 5.99 1.60 -7.58
CA ARG A 42 4.58 1.69 -8.01
C ARG A 42 3.66 2.22 -6.91
N GLY A 43 3.97 1.92 -5.65
CA GLY A 43 3.24 2.45 -4.49
C GLY A 43 3.23 3.97 -4.40
N VAL A 44 4.26 4.66 -4.91
CA VAL A 44 4.25 6.13 -5.03
C VAL A 44 3.14 6.60 -5.97
N ILE A 45 3.03 5.94 -7.14
CA ILE A 45 2.01 6.27 -8.16
C ILE A 45 0.61 6.01 -7.60
N TYR A 46 0.40 4.87 -6.93
CA TYR A 46 -0.90 4.55 -6.33
C TYR A 46 -1.26 5.49 -5.19
N THR A 47 -0.29 5.87 -4.36
CA THR A 47 -0.50 6.87 -3.30
C THR A 47 -0.88 8.23 -3.91
N ALA A 48 -0.17 8.68 -4.95
CA ALA A 48 -0.50 9.90 -5.67
C ALA A 48 -1.91 9.85 -6.30
N LEU A 49 -2.29 8.71 -6.90
CA LEU A 49 -3.62 8.49 -7.45
C LEU A 49 -4.71 8.55 -6.36
N SER A 50 -4.47 7.95 -5.20
CA SER A 50 -5.39 8.02 -4.06
C SER A 50 -5.53 9.44 -3.49
N LEU A 51 -4.44 10.22 -3.45
CA LEU A 51 -4.47 11.62 -3.05
C LEU A 51 -5.23 12.48 -4.06
N ALA A 52 -5.07 12.21 -5.36
CA ALA A 52 -5.87 12.87 -6.39
C ALA A 52 -7.36 12.53 -6.24
N GLY A 53 -7.69 11.28 -5.91
CA GLY A 53 -9.06 10.87 -5.59
C GLY A 53 -9.61 11.59 -4.36
N LEU A 54 -8.84 11.67 -3.28
CA LEU A 54 -9.24 12.41 -2.08
C LEU A 54 -9.47 13.90 -2.36
N ALA A 55 -8.58 14.54 -3.13
CA ALA A 55 -8.74 15.93 -3.55
C ALA A 55 -10.03 16.11 -4.39
N ALA A 56 -10.29 15.22 -5.34
CA ALA A 56 -11.53 15.25 -6.13
C ALA A 56 -12.78 15.12 -5.26
N ALA A 57 -12.76 14.27 -4.22
CA ALA A 57 -13.85 14.17 -3.26
C ALA A 57 -14.05 15.48 -2.46
N ASP A 58 -12.96 16.13 -2.04
CA ASP A 58 -13.00 17.41 -1.30
C ASP A 58 -13.55 18.57 -2.14
N PHE A 59 -13.24 18.60 -3.44
CA PHE A 59 -13.78 19.59 -4.39
C PHE A 59 -15.23 19.29 -4.86
N GLY A 60 -15.92 18.34 -4.22
CA GLY A 60 -17.34 18.05 -4.45
C GLY A 60 -17.63 16.94 -5.46
N SER A 61 -16.61 16.26 -5.99
CA SER A 61 -16.76 15.12 -6.90
C SER A 61 -16.61 13.79 -6.14
N GLU A 62 -17.46 13.54 -5.14
CA GLU A 62 -17.32 12.40 -4.21
C GLU A 62 -17.27 11.03 -4.91
N PHE A 63 -18.12 10.78 -5.92
CA PHE A 63 -18.13 9.52 -6.68
C PHE A 63 -16.86 9.28 -7.50
N VAL A 64 -16.33 10.34 -8.11
CA VAL A 64 -15.07 10.26 -8.85
C VAL A 64 -13.92 10.05 -7.87
N GLY A 65 -13.93 10.77 -6.75
CA GLY A 65 -12.91 10.67 -5.73
C GLY A 65 -12.79 9.29 -5.12
N ILE A 66 -13.92 8.69 -4.69
CA ILE A 66 -13.93 7.32 -4.18
C ILE A 66 -13.55 6.31 -5.28
N GLY A 67 -13.99 6.52 -6.52
CA GLY A 67 -13.62 5.67 -7.66
C GLY A 67 -12.11 5.64 -7.89
N LEU A 68 -11.44 6.80 -7.81
CA LEU A 68 -9.99 6.91 -7.94
C LEU A 68 -9.24 6.26 -6.77
N VAL A 69 -9.73 6.42 -5.53
CA VAL A 69 -9.14 5.76 -4.35
C VAL A 69 -9.26 4.23 -4.44
N LEU A 70 -10.44 3.73 -4.84
CA LEU A 70 -10.67 2.29 -5.04
C LEU A 70 -9.83 1.74 -6.19
N LEU A 71 -9.68 2.51 -7.28
CA LEU A 71 -8.81 2.14 -8.39
C LEU A 71 -7.34 2.04 -7.95
N ALA A 72 -6.87 2.99 -7.14
CA ALA A 72 -5.52 2.94 -6.58
C ALA A 72 -5.30 1.67 -5.72
N LEU A 73 -6.27 1.32 -4.87
CA LEU A 73 -6.23 0.09 -4.07
C LEU A 73 -6.22 -1.16 -4.95
N TYR A 74 -7.07 -1.22 -5.97
CA TYR A 74 -7.16 -2.35 -6.89
C TYR A 74 -5.82 -2.59 -7.59
N LEU A 75 -5.24 -1.54 -8.18
CA LEU A 75 -3.97 -1.63 -8.91
C LEU A 75 -2.79 -1.95 -7.98
N GLN A 76 -2.83 -1.46 -6.73
CA GLN A 76 -1.81 -1.79 -5.73
C GLN A 76 -1.88 -3.26 -5.29
N GLY A 77 -3.07 -3.85 -5.25
CA GLY A 77 -3.29 -5.26 -4.94
C GLY A 77 -2.70 -6.22 -5.98
N GLU A 78 -2.77 -5.88 -7.26
CA GLU A 78 -2.30 -6.74 -8.37
C GLU A 78 -0.77 -6.76 -8.56
N ALA A 79 0.00 -5.98 -7.81
CA ALA A 79 1.45 -5.94 -7.97
C ALA A 79 2.06 -7.34 -7.72
N PRO A 80 2.77 -7.96 -8.69
CA PRO A 80 3.37 -9.27 -8.52
C PRO A 80 4.49 -9.20 -7.48
N ARG A 81 4.43 -10.06 -6.46
CA ARG A 81 5.38 -10.10 -5.35
C ARG A 81 5.83 -11.53 -5.11
N GLU A 82 7.06 -11.67 -4.61
CA GLU A 82 7.58 -12.95 -4.17
C GLU A 82 6.77 -13.40 -2.93
N THR A 83 5.98 -14.47 -3.09
CA THR A 83 5.06 -14.99 -2.06
C THR A 83 5.77 -15.81 -0.99
N ASN A 84 6.98 -16.32 -1.27
CA ASN A 84 7.72 -17.23 -0.40
C ASN A 84 8.76 -16.50 0.49
N ILE A 85 8.41 -15.32 1.01
CA ILE A 85 9.29 -14.58 1.92
C ILE A 85 9.01 -14.87 3.40
N TRP A 86 7.84 -15.44 3.73
CA TRP A 86 7.43 -15.75 5.10
C TRP A 86 7.51 -17.24 5.38
N THR A 87 8.42 -17.64 6.27
CA THR A 87 8.71 -19.03 6.64
C THR A 87 8.64 -19.19 8.16
N GLY A 88 7.48 -18.90 8.75
CA GLY A 88 7.21 -19.13 10.18
C GLY A 88 6.63 -17.94 10.94
N GLU A 89 6.46 -16.77 10.31
CA GLU A 89 5.93 -15.56 10.96
C GLU A 89 4.42 -15.63 11.19
N THR A 90 4.00 -15.09 12.33
CA THR A 90 2.60 -14.93 12.76
C THR A 90 1.83 -13.94 11.87
N ALA A 91 0.49 -13.99 11.92
CA ALA A 91 -0.36 -13.08 11.13
C ALA A 91 -0.07 -11.59 11.42
N MET A 92 0.21 -11.25 12.69
CA MET A 92 0.54 -9.87 13.09
C MET A 92 1.89 -9.42 12.53
N GLU A 93 2.89 -10.30 12.52
CA GLU A 93 4.19 -10.00 11.92
C GLU A 93 4.08 -9.77 10.42
N ARG A 94 3.27 -10.57 9.72
CA ARG A 94 2.97 -10.39 8.30
C ARG A 94 2.25 -9.07 8.02
N PHE A 95 1.28 -8.72 8.87
CA PHE A 95 0.51 -7.47 8.72
C PHE A 95 1.42 -6.23 8.74
N PHE A 96 2.40 -6.19 9.64
CA PHE A 96 3.38 -5.10 9.73
C PHE A 96 4.58 -5.23 8.78
N GLY A 97 4.60 -6.26 7.92
CA GLY A 97 5.72 -6.50 7.01
C GLY A 97 7.03 -6.83 7.73
N SER A 98 6.93 -7.50 8.88
CA SER A 98 8.10 -8.06 9.57
C SER A 98 8.57 -9.30 8.82
N VAL A 99 9.82 -9.26 8.39
CA VAL A 99 10.51 -10.32 7.64
C VAL A 99 11.92 -10.43 8.20
N ARG A 100 12.47 -11.65 8.27
CA ARG A 100 13.91 -11.88 8.59
C ARG A 100 14.81 -11.08 7.65
N ARG A 101 15.92 -10.55 8.17
CA ARG A 101 16.86 -9.79 7.33
C ARG A 101 17.62 -10.75 6.43
N ARG A 102 18.02 -10.26 5.26
CA ARG A 102 18.88 -11.03 4.33
C ARG A 102 20.19 -11.48 5.01
N THR A 103 20.71 -10.67 5.93
CA THR A 103 21.93 -10.96 6.69
C THR A 103 21.79 -12.19 7.59
N ASP A 104 20.59 -12.47 8.10
CA ASP A 104 20.33 -13.60 9.01
C ASP A 104 20.36 -14.95 8.25
N LYS A 105 20.08 -14.94 6.93
CA LYS A 105 20.16 -16.12 6.06
C LYS A 105 21.58 -16.46 5.60
N ALA A 106 22.53 -15.54 5.77
CA ALA A 106 23.93 -15.76 5.37
C ALA A 106 24.77 -16.37 6.51
N SER A 107 24.20 -16.49 7.71
CA SER A 107 24.83 -17.02 8.93
C SER A 107 24.31 -18.40 9.35
N GLU A 108 23.39 -18.98 8.59
CA GLU A 108 22.98 -20.41 8.67
C GLU A 108 23.69 -21.19 7.54
#